data_AF-A0A7S2V780-F1
#
_entry.id   AF-A0A7S2V780-F1
#
_cell.length_a   1.000
_cell.length_b   1.000
_cell.length_c   1.000
_cell.angle_alpha   90.00
_cell.angle_beta   90.00
_cell.angle_gamma   90.00
#
_symmetry.space_group_name_H-M   'P 1'
#
loop_
_entity.id
_entity.type
_entity.pdbx_description
1 polymer ?
#
loop_
_entity_poly.entity_id
_entity_poly.type
_entity_poly.pdbx_seq_one_letter_code
_entity_poly.pdbx_strand_id
1 'polypeptide(L)'
;KQNALEMDYTLEAQNLRDVRRNMIRHGFMPRQVVVPQPLADLTTPRMLVMEFLPGPKLVDGLREYFADWALQNGTTLDDLERQARQKMEREGIPARYDGPSAWKLSLYRRALQAYNLLVNTSVATYNATAGWVVPPLAYPQPIQIPPNIPRIIDTLMRVHGYQLFADGIFQADPHGGNFLLLPDGRIGLIDYGATKRLTR
;
A
#
# COMPACT_ATOMS: atom_id res chain seq x y z
N LYS A 1 24.91 -2.47 12.24
CA LYS A 1 24.11 -1.80 13.31
C LYS A 1 24.16 -0.30 13.04
N GLN A 2 23.06 0.30 12.58
CA GLN A 2 22.94 1.74 12.45
C GLN A 2 22.97 2.32 13.86
N ASN A 3 23.93 3.19 14.18
CA ASN A 3 24.10 3.70 15.54
C ASN A 3 22.86 4.49 15.95
N ALA A 4 22.04 3.92 16.83
CA ALA A 4 20.80 4.49 17.36
C ALA A 4 21.00 5.78 18.20
N LEU A 5 22.21 6.33 18.24
CA LEU A 5 22.57 7.43 19.13
C LEU A 5 22.35 8.83 18.56
N GLU A 6 22.17 9.01 17.24
CA GLU A 6 21.75 10.31 16.67
C GLU A 6 20.94 10.11 15.37
N MET A 7 19.69 9.63 15.47
CA MET A 7 18.73 9.80 14.38
C MET A 7 18.13 11.20 14.46
N ASP A 8 18.58 12.09 13.59
CA ASP A 8 18.03 13.44 13.44
C ASP A 8 16.83 13.41 12.48
N TYR A 9 15.61 13.47 13.05
CA TYR A 9 14.38 13.48 12.26
C TYR A 9 14.21 14.74 11.39
N THR A 10 14.97 15.81 11.62
CA THR A 10 14.95 16.96 10.70
C THR A 10 15.57 16.60 9.35
N LEU A 11 16.59 15.73 9.33
CA LEU A 11 17.17 15.20 8.11
C LEU A 11 16.20 14.25 7.40
N GLU A 12 15.50 13.40 8.17
CA GLU A 12 14.46 12.54 7.60
C GLU A 12 13.33 13.37 6.97
N ALA A 13 12.86 14.42 7.64
CA ALA A 13 11.87 15.33 7.07
C ALA A 13 12.35 16.00 5.77
N GLN A 14 13.62 16.38 5.69
CA GLN A 14 14.20 16.92 4.45
C GLN A 14 14.24 15.86 3.34
N ASN A 15 14.68 14.64 3.65
CA ASN A 15 14.69 13.53 2.68
C ASN A 15 13.26 13.25 2.18
N LEU A 16 12.29 13.23 3.07
CA LEU A 16 10.88 12.98 2.75
C LEU A 16 10.31 14.09 1.85
N ARG A 17 10.67 15.36 2.08
CA ARG A 17 10.33 16.48 1.16
C ARG A 17 10.94 16.32 -0.22
N ASP A 18 12.22 15.97 -0.28
CA ASP A 18 12.92 15.81 -1.55
C ASP A 18 12.33 14.66 -2.36
N VAL A 19 12.09 13.51 -1.72
CA VAL A 19 11.43 12.37 -2.37
C VAL A 19 10.03 12.74 -2.82
N ARG A 20 9.22 13.42 -1.99
CA ARG A 20 7.89 13.90 -2.41
C ARG A 20 7.97 14.77 -3.66
N ARG A 21 8.92 15.70 -3.72
CA ARG A 21 9.14 16.58 -4.89
C ARG A 21 9.51 15.76 -6.12
N ASN A 22 10.39 14.77 -5.99
CA ASN A 22 10.81 13.91 -7.09
C ASN A 22 9.67 13.01 -7.58
N MET A 23 8.86 12.47 -6.69
CA MET A 23 7.68 11.66 -7.06
C MET A 23 6.65 12.46 -7.86
N ILE A 24 6.50 13.76 -7.55
CA ILE A 24 5.68 14.69 -8.36
C ILE A 24 6.34 14.93 -9.72
N ARG A 25 7.65 15.24 -9.74
CA ARG A 25 8.42 15.50 -10.97
C ARG A 25 8.35 14.35 -11.96
N HIS A 26 8.46 13.12 -11.49
CA HIS A 26 8.42 11.90 -12.32
C HIS A 26 7.00 11.41 -12.63
N GLY A 27 5.97 12.10 -12.12
CA GLY A 27 4.57 11.77 -12.38
C GLY A 27 4.04 10.53 -11.64
N PHE A 28 4.78 10.02 -10.65
CA PHE A 28 4.30 8.94 -9.78
C PHE A 28 3.24 9.43 -8.80
N MET A 29 3.37 10.65 -8.29
CA MET A 29 2.38 11.32 -7.45
C MET A 29 1.58 12.33 -8.28
N PRO A 30 0.24 12.42 -8.13
CA PRO A 30 -0.61 11.77 -7.13
C PRO A 30 -1.19 10.40 -7.55
N ARG A 31 -0.76 9.83 -8.68
CA ARG A 31 -1.48 8.74 -9.36
C ARG A 31 -1.21 7.33 -8.84
N GLN A 32 0.04 7.04 -8.47
CA GLN A 32 0.51 5.70 -8.13
C GLN A 32 1.01 5.64 -6.68
N VAL A 33 1.72 6.68 -6.23
CA VAL A 33 2.25 6.77 -4.88
C VAL A 33 1.88 8.09 -4.21
N VAL A 34 1.95 8.08 -2.89
CA VAL A 34 1.79 9.25 -2.03
C VAL A 34 2.91 9.23 -1.00
N VAL A 35 3.71 10.29 -0.96
CA VAL A 35 4.69 10.53 0.10
C VAL A 35 4.07 11.60 0.99
N PRO A 36 3.93 11.45 2.32
CA PRO A 36 3.28 12.47 3.15
C PRO A 36 4.09 13.79 3.13
N GLN A 37 3.49 14.92 3.50
CA GLN A 37 4.22 16.16 3.70
C GLN A 37 4.66 16.27 5.16
N PRO A 38 5.95 16.52 5.46
CA PRO A 38 6.40 16.74 6.84
C PRO A 38 6.15 18.19 7.26
N LEU A 39 5.53 18.36 8.43
CA LEU A 39 5.18 19.65 9.03
C LEU A 39 6.43 20.21 9.73
N ALA A 40 7.08 21.17 9.08
CA ALA A 40 8.37 21.74 9.53
C ALA A 40 8.29 22.27 10.97
N ASP A 41 7.23 23.03 11.24
CA ASP A 41 7.05 23.77 12.48
C ASP A 41 6.83 22.86 13.70
N LEU A 42 6.45 21.61 13.44
CA LEU A 42 6.21 20.59 14.47
C LEU A 42 7.28 19.50 14.50
N THR A 43 8.23 19.52 13.56
CA THR A 43 9.30 18.53 13.47
C THR A 43 10.52 19.00 14.27
N THR A 44 11.05 18.12 15.11
CA THR A 44 12.26 18.34 15.91
C THR A 44 13.27 17.22 15.61
N PRO A 45 14.53 17.33 16.05
CA PRO A 45 15.51 16.25 15.88
C PRO A 45 15.10 14.91 16.50
N ARG A 46 14.11 14.90 17.40
CA ARG A 46 13.63 13.69 18.11
C ARG A 46 12.18 13.29 17.77
N MET A 47 11.49 14.06 16.94
CA MET A 47 10.11 13.81 16.59
C MET A 47 9.81 14.30 15.18
N LEU A 48 9.41 13.38 14.31
CA LEU A 48 8.88 13.67 12.98
C LEU A 48 7.37 13.85 13.03
N VAL A 49 6.86 14.93 12.44
CA VAL A 49 5.41 15.17 12.27
C VAL A 49 5.11 15.34 10.80
N MET A 50 4.13 14.61 10.28
CA MET A 50 3.79 14.59 8.86
C MET A 50 2.29 14.36 8.61
N GLU A 51 1.86 14.59 7.37
CA GLU A 51 0.51 14.27 6.91
C GLU A 51 0.15 12.81 7.23
N PHE A 52 -1.03 12.61 7.81
CA PHE A 52 -1.55 11.27 8.05
C PHE A 52 -2.00 10.64 6.72
N LEU A 53 -1.49 9.45 6.43
CA LEU A 53 -1.94 8.63 5.31
C LEU A 53 -2.80 7.47 5.84
N PRO A 54 -4.09 7.38 5.46
CA PRO A 54 -4.96 6.31 5.92
C PRO A 54 -4.62 5.01 5.20
N GLY A 55 -4.34 3.93 5.94
CA GLY A 55 -4.16 2.60 5.38
C GLY A 55 -3.29 1.69 6.27
N PRO A 56 -3.47 0.36 6.21
CA PRO A 56 -2.57 -0.57 6.87
C PRO A 56 -1.19 -0.55 6.21
N LYS A 57 -0.19 -1.10 6.91
CA LYS A 57 1.09 -1.41 6.27
C LYS A 57 0.85 -2.37 5.12
N LEU A 58 1.58 -2.17 4.03
CA LEU A 58 1.43 -2.98 2.82
C LEU A 58 1.58 -4.46 3.15
N VAL A 59 2.61 -4.84 3.92
CA VAL A 59 2.85 -6.24 4.31
C VAL A 59 1.70 -6.81 5.10
N ASP A 60 1.20 -6.06 6.10
CA ASP A 60 0.10 -6.53 6.95
C ASP A 60 -1.18 -6.72 6.14
N GLY A 61 -1.51 -5.75 5.28
CA GLY A 61 -2.69 -5.84 4.40
C GLY A 61 -2.58 -6.96 3.35
N LEU A 62 -1.38 -7.23 2.83
CA LEU A 62 -1.17 -8.38 1.95
C LEU A 62 -1.30 -9.71 2.70
N ARG A 63 -0.77 -9.78 3.92
CA ARG A 63 -0.83 -10.98 4.75
C ARG A 63 -2.27 -11.34 5.13
N GLU A 64 -3.05 -10.35 5.54
CA GLU A 64 -4.48 -10.49 5.85
C GLU A 64 -5.25 -10.98 4.60
N TYR A 65 -5.01 -10.35 3.44
CA TYR A 65 -5.63 -10.77 2.18
C TYR A 65 -5.30 -12.23 1.80
N PHE A 66 -4.03 -12.63 1.90
CA PHE A 66 -3.63 -14.01 1.59
C PHE A 66 -4.16 -15.02 2.62
N ALA A 67 -4.28 -14.64 3.88
CA ALA A 67 -4.88 -15.48 4.91
C ALA A 67 -6.37 -15.73 4.63
N ASP A 68 -7.12 -14.68 4.29
CA ASP A 68 -8.54 -14.78 3.92
C ASP A 68 -8.72 -15.65 2.66
N TRP A 69 -7.90 -15.41 1.63
CA TRP A 69 -7.92 -16.20 0.41
C TRP A 69 -7.58 -17.68 0.68
N ALA A 70 -6.61 -17.95 1.56
CA ALA A 70 -6.22 -19.30 1.92
C ALA A 70 -7.38 -20.06 2.57
N LEU A 71 -8.03 -19.45 3.57
CA LEU A 71 -9.19 -20.00 4.25
C LEU A 71 -10.34 -20.33 3.29
N GLN A 72 -10.62 -19.43 2.34
CA GLN A 72 -11.68 -19.62 1.34
C GLN A 72 -11.37 -20.75 0.34
N ASN A 73 -10.09 -21.01 0.06
CA ASN A 73 -9.65 -22.03 -0.89
C ASN A 73 -9.19 -23.33 -0.22
N GLY A 74 -9.42 -23.49 1.09
CA GLY A 74 -9.05 -24.70 1.83
C GLY A 74 -7.54 -24.94 1.92
N THR A 75 -6.74 -23.87 1.90
CA THR A 75 -5.28 -23.90 1.98
C THR A 75 -4.79 -23.06 3.17
N THR A 76 -3.49 -23.09 3.47
CA THR A 76 -2.88 -22.34 4.56
C THR A 76 -1.96 -21.25 4.03
N LEU A 77 -1.74 -20.19 4.82
CA LEU A 77 -0.81 -19.12 4.45
C LEU A 77 0.60 -19.67 4.20
N ASP A 78 1.06 -20.58 5.06
CA ASP A 78 2.38 -21.23 4.94
C ASP A 78 2.50 -22.06 3.65
N ASP A 79 1.43 -22.75 3.25
CA ASP A 79 1.40 -23.48 1.97
C ASP A 79 1.54 -22.54 0.78
N LEU A 80 0.87 -21.38 0.82
CA LEU A 80 0.97 -20.38 -0.23
C LEU A 80 2.35 -19.75 -0.30
N GLU A 81 2.96 -19.43 0.84
CA GLU A 81 4.33 -18.92 0.89
C GLU A 81 5.32 -19.93 0.31
N ARG A 82 5.17 -21.23 0.62
CA ARG A 82 5.98 -22.31 0.04
C ARG A 82 5.80 -22.39 -1.48
N GLN A 83 4.56 -22.36 -1.96
CA GLN A 83 4.27 -22.41 -3.40
C GLN A 83 4.84 -21.20 -4.14
N ALA A 84 4.69 -20.00 -3.57
CA ALA A 84 5.23 -18.77 -4.14
C ALA A 84 6.76 -18.81 -4.23
N ARG A 85 7.44 -19.28 -3.18
CA ARG A 85 8.90 -19.44 -3.17
C ARG A 85 9.37 -20.43 -4.23
N GLN A 86 8.74 -21.60 -4.32
CA GLN A 86 9.08 -22.61 -5.34
C GLN A 86 8.83 -22.09 -6.77
N LYS A 87 7.74 -21.36 -6.98
CA LYS A 87 7.44 -20.75 -8.27
C LYS A 87 8.51 -19.72 -8.66
N MET A 88 8.95 -18.89 -7.71
CA MET A 88 9.99 -17.89 -7.94
C MET A 88 11.37 -18.52 -8.21
N GLU A 89 11.70 -19.63 -7.56
CA GLU A 89 12.92 -20.39 -7.85
C GLU A 89 12.92 -21.00 -9.27
N ARG A 90 11.73 -21.38 -9.78
CA ARG A 90 11.58 -21.97 -11.13
C ARG A 90 11.48 -20.93 -12.24
N GLU A 91 10.69 -19.89 -12.04
CA GLU A 91 10.29 -18.92 -13.07
C GLU A 91 11.03 -17.57 -12.96
N GLY A 92 11.73 -17.33 -11.84
CA GLY A 92 12.43 -16.07 -11.58
C GLY A 92 11.51 -14.92 -11.19
N ILE A 93 12.01 -13.68 -11.32
CA ILE A 93 11.24 -12.46 -11.03
C ILE A 93 10.17 -12.29 -12.12
N PRO A 94 8.89 -12.08 -11.76
CA PRO A 94 7.83 -11.89 -12.74
C PRO A 94 8.11 -10.69 -13.65
N ALA A 95 7.75 -10.83 -14.93
CA ALA A 95 7.88 -9.76 -15.92
C ALA A 95 7.04 -8.53 -15.54
N ARG A 96 7.33 -7.39 -16.20
CA ARG A 96 6.61 -6.12 -16.01
C ARG A 96 5.09 -6.34 -16.07
N TYR A 97 4.36 -5.71 -15.15
CA TYR A 97 2.92 -5.82 -15.10
C TYR A 97 2.26 -5.26 -16.37
N ASP A 98 1.48 -6.09 -17.07
CA ASP A 98 0.75 -5.75 -18.29
C ASP A 98 -0.78 -5.94 -18.16
N GLY A 99 -1.29 -5.90 -16.92
CA GLY A 99 -2.72 -6.12 -16.69
C GLY A 99 -3.59 -4.88 -16.93
N PRO A 100 -4.90 -4.97 -16.63
CA PRO A 100 -5.88 -3.94 -16.97
C PRO A 100 -5.48 -2.54 -16.49
N SER A 101 -5.68 -1.57 -17.37
CA SER A 101 -5.35 -0.16 -17.15
C SER A 101 -5.98 0.41 -15.86
N ALA A 102 -5.34 1.44 -15.29
CA ALA A 102 -5.78 2.03 -14.02
C ALA A 102 -7.25 2.50 -14.03
N TRP A 103 -7.76 2.97 -15.18
CA TRP A 103 -9.16 3.37 -15.31
C TRP A 103 -10.11 2.17 -15.25
N LYS A 104 -9.76 1.04 -15.88
CA LYS A 104 -10.59 -0.17 -15.88
C LYS A 104 -10.69 -0.74 -14.47
N LEU A 105 -9.58 -0.75 -13.74
CA LEU A 105 -9.56 -1.08 -12.30
C LEU A 105 -10.43 -0.11 -11.47
N SER A 106 -10.39 1.20 -11.76
CA SER A 106 -11.21 2.18 -11.06
C SER A 106 -12.71 1.98 -11.31
N LEU A 107 -13.11 1.65 -12.54
CA LEU A 107 -14.49 1.36 -12.90
C LEU A 107 -14.97 0.09 -12.18
N TYR A 108 -14.14 -0.96 -12.18
CA TYR A 108 -14.43 -2.21 -11.48
C TYR A 108 -14.66 -1.97 -9.98
N ARG A 109 -13.79 -1.16 -9.36
CA ARG A 109 -13.93 -0.78 -7.95
C ARG A 109 -15.22 0.01 -7.69
N ARG A 110 -15.56 0.98 -8.54
CA ARG A 110 -16.80 1.77 -8.39
C ARG A 110 -18.05 0.90 -8.53
N ALA A 111 -18.04 -0.05 -9.46
CA ALA A 111 -19.15 -0.99 -9.62
C ALA A 111 -19.32 -1.89 -8.39
N LEU A 112 -18.24 -2.41 -7.82
CA LEU A 112 -18.28 -3.21 -6.60
C LEU A 112 -18.72 -2.40 -5.37
N GLN A 113 -18.29 -1.15 -5.26
CA GLN A 113 -18.75 -0.25 -4.19
C GLN A 113 -20.25 0.05 -4.31
N ALA A 114 -20.75 0.28 -5.53
CA ALA A 114 -22.17 0.46 -5.79
C ALA A 114 -22.97 -0.81 -5.45
N TYR A 115 -22.44 -1.98 -5.80
CA TYR A 115 -23.04 -3.27 -5.42
C TYR A 115 -23.10 -3.44 -3.90
N ASN A 116 -21.99 -3.22 -3.18
CA ASN A 116 -21.97 -3.30 -1.72
C ASN A 116 -22.96 -2.31 -1.08
N LEU A 117 -23.05 -1.09 -1.60
CA LEU A 117 -24.02 -0.10 -1.12
C LEU A 117 -25.46 -0.59 -1.31
N LEU A 118 -25.79 -1.10 -2.51
CA LEU A 118 -27.13 -1.62 -2.81
C LEU A 118 -27.51 -2.78 -1.88
N VAL A 119 -26.63 -3.77 -1.75
CA VAL A 119 -26.86 -4.93 -0.89
C VAL A 119 -26.98 -4.50 0.57
N ASN A 120 -26.06 -3.68 1.09
CA ASN A 120 -26.11 -3.23 2.48
C ASN A 120 -27.35 -2.39 2.76
N THR A 121 -27.76 -1.53 1.82
CA THR A 121 -28.99 -0.75 1.96
C THR A 121 -30.22 -1.66 1.99
N SER A 122 -30.24 -2.71 1.16
CA SER A 122 -31.35 -3.67 1.15
C SER A 122 -31.43 -4.48 2.45
N VAL A 123 -30.29 -4.93 2.99
CA VAL A 123 -30.21 -5.63 4.29
C VAL A 123 -30.59 -4.70 5.44
N ALA A 124 -30.11 -3.45 5.42
CA ALA A 124 -30.46 -2.44 6.43
C ALA A 124 -31.96 -2.14 6.42
N THR A 125 -32.54 -1.99 5.23
CA THR A 125 -33.99 -1.76 5.08
C THR A 125 -34.76 -2.95 5.61
N TYR A 126 -34.39 -4.18 5.24
CA TYR A 126 -35.02 -5.40 5.75
C TYR A 126 -34.91 -5.50 7.28
N ASN A 127 -33.73 -5.28 7.84
CA ASN A 127 -33.50 -5.36 9.28
C ASN A 127 -34.30 -4.29 10.04
N ALA A 128 -34.48 -3.11 9.46
CA ALA A 128 -35.29 -2.04 10.03
C ALA A 128 -36.80 -2.33 9.96
N THR A 129 -37.28 -2.98 8.88
CA THR A 129 -38.71 -3.22 8.67
C THR A 129 -39.19 -4.56 9.21
N ALA A 130 -38.54 -5.66 8.84
CA ALA A 130 -38.95 -7.03 9.14
C ALA A 130 -38.06 -7.70 10.19
N GLY A 131 -36.87 -7.14 10.48
CA GLY A 131 -35.91 -7.67 11.45
C GLY A 131 -36.39 -7.73 12.91
N TRP A 132 -37.50 -7.06 13.23
CA TRP A 132 -38.16 -7.14 14.54
C TRP A 132 -39.06 -8.38 14.70
N VAL A 133 -39.46 -8.99 13.59
CA VAL A 133 -40.41 -10.12 13.55
C VAL A 133 -39.73 -11.39 13.04
N VAL A 134 -38.82 -11.25 12.09
CA VAL A 134 -38.01 -12.32 11.52
C VAL A 134 -36.54 -12.05 11.89
N PRO A 135 -35.71 -13.07 12.20
CA PRO A 135 -34.32 -12.84 12.55
C PRO A 135 -33.59 -11.92 11.56
N PRO A 136 -32.78 -10.97 12.05
CA PRO A 136 -32.09 -10.02 11.19
C PRO A 136 -31.11 -10.74 10.26
N LEU A 137 -31.06 -10.28 9.01
CA LEU A 137 -30.07 -10.73 8.04
C LEU A 137 -28.70 -10.17 8.42
N ALA A 138 -27.69 -11.05 8.39
CA ALA A 138 -26.31 -10.63 8.54
C ALA A 138 -25.88 -9.80 7.32
N TYR A 139 -25.11 -8.73 7.57
CA TYR A 139 -24.50 -7.98 6.48
C TYR A 139 -23.47 -8.87 5.76
N PRO A 140 -23.54 -8.99 4.43
CA PRO A 140 -22.52 -9.70 3.68
C PRO A 140 -21.18 -8.98 3.84
N GLN A 141 -20.11 -9.77 3.96
CA GLN A 141 -18.76 -9.24 4.02
C GLN A 141 -18.49 -8.45 2.72
N PRO A 142 -17.90 -7.24 2.81
CA PRO A 142 -17.61 -6.46 1.63
C PRO A 142 -16.68 -7.26 0.72
N ILE A 143 -16.98 -7.29 -0.58
CA ILE A 143 -16.13 -7.93 -1.58
C ILE A 143 -14.76 -7.23 -1.53
N GLN A 144 -13.76 -7.92 -0.97
CA GLN A 144 -12.39 -7.43 -0.96
C GLN A 144 -11.84 -7.55 -2.37
N ILE A 145 -11.47 -6.41 -2.96
CA ILE A 145 -10.83 -6.40 -4.28
C ILE A 145 -9.41 -6.91 -4.09
N PRO A 146 -8.97 -7.94 -4.85
CA PRO A 146 -7.60 -8.39 -4.80
C PRO A 146 -6.64 -7.20 -4.94
N PRO A 147 -5.73 -6.97 -3.99
CA PRO A 147 -4.65 -6.03 -4.21
C PRO A 147 -3.87 -6.52 -5.44
N ASN A 148 -3.63 -5.61 -6.37
CA ASN A 148 -2.95 -5.93 -7.61
C ASN A 148 -1.44 -6.03 -7.35
N ILE A 149 -1.02 -7.17 -6.78
CA ILE A 149 0.35 -7.41 -6.33
C ILE A 149 1.37 -7.12 -7.41
N PRO A 150 1.20 -7.62 -8.66
CA PRO A 150 2.19 -7.36 -9.70
C PRO A 150 2.33 -5.87 -10.01
N ARG A 151 1.22 -5.11 -10.00
CA ARG A 151 1.27 -3.65 -10.16
C ARG A 151 1.96 -2.96 -8.99
N ILE A 152 1.74 -3.42 -7.77
CA ILE A 152 2.38 -2.86 -6.56
C ILE A 152 3.89 -3.06 -6.64
N ILE A 153 4.34 -4.29 -6.91
CA ILE A 153 5.77 -4.62 -7.07
C ILE A 153 6.38 -3.81 -8.22
N ASP A 154 5.72 -3.76 -9.38
CA ASP A 154 6.19 -2.97 -10.53
C ASP A 154 6.32 -1.46 -10.18
N THR A 155 5.34 -0.91 -9.46
CA THR A 155 5.37 0.49 -9.02
C THR A 155 6.52 0.74 -8.05
N LEU A 156 6.72 -0.14 -7.06
CA LEU A 156 7.81 -0.03 -6.10
C LEU A 156 9.17 -0.13 -6.79
N MET A 157 9.36 -1.10 -7.69
CA MET A 157 10.59 -1.27 -8.44
C MET A 157 10.90 -0.03 -9.30
N ARG A 158 9.90 0.53 -9.98
CA ARG A 158 10.07 1.77 -10.76
C ARG A 158 10.44 2.95 -9.86
N VAL A 159 9.73 3.15 -8.76
CA VAL A 159 10.00 4.25 -7.82
C VAL A 159 11.43 4.17 -7.27
N HIS A 160 11.86 3.00 -6.79
CA HIS A 160 13.22 2.81 -6.26
C HIS A 160 14.29 2.95 -7.35
N GLY A 161 13.99 2.52 -8.58
CA GLY A 161 14.86 2.72 -9.72
C GLY A 161 15.08 4.21 -10.03
N TYR A 162 14.02 5.03 -10.02
CA TYR A 162 14.15 6.48 -10.20
C TYR A 162 14.90 7.15 -9.04
N GLN A 163 14.61 6.75 -7.80
CA GLN A 163 15.33 7.22 -6.62
C GLN A 163 16.84 6.98 -6.73
N LEU A 164 17.24 5.78 -7.13
CA LEU A 164 18.65 5.41 -7.26
C LEU A 164 19.32 6.05 -8.48
N PHE A 165 18.73 5.92 -9.67
CA PHE A 165 19.39 6.25 -10.93
C PHE A 165 19.12 7.66 -11.44
N ALA A 166 17.97 8.27 -11.09
CA ALA A 166 17.60 9.60 -11.58
C ALA A 166 17.80 10.69 -10.50
N ASP A 167 17.45 10.38 -9.25
CA ASP A 167 17.42 11.38 -8.18
C ASP A 167 18.69 11.39 -7.32
N GLY A 168 19.44 10.28 -7.29
CA GLY A 168 20.62 10.13 -6.42
C GLY A 168 20.26 10.15 -4.93
N ILE A 169 19.00 9.89 -4.57
CA ILE A 169 18.52 9.78 -3.20
C ILE A 169 17.72 8.49 -3.10
N PHE A 170 18.23 7.52 -2.33
CA PHE A 170 17.58 6.23 -2.22
C PHE A 170 17.50 5.77 -0.78
N GLN A 171 16.44 5.02 -0.49
CA GLN A 171 16.29 4.34 0.77
C GLN A 171 17.16 3.10 0.75
N ALA A 172 18.17 3.06 1.64
CA ALA A 172 19.13 1.96 1.67
C ALA A 172 18.55 0.67 2.26
N ASP A 173 17.41 0.78 2.94
CA ASP A 173 16.77 -0.32 3.64
C ASP A 173 15.26 -0.37 3.38
N PRO A 174 14.84 -0.73 2.15
CA PRO A 174 13.43 -0.79 1.79
C PRO A 174 12.74 -1.99 2.43
N HIS A 175 12.16 -1.78 3.62
CA HIS A 175 11.33 -2.76 4.30
C HIS A 175 9.87 -2.60 3.94
N GLY A 176 9.13 -3.71 3.88
CA GLY A 176 7.70 -3.68 3.57
C GLY A 176 6.84 -2.92 4.60
N GLY A 177 7.38 -2.66 5.79
CA GLY A 177 6.77 -1.79 6.81
C GLY A 177 6.82 -0.29 6.51
N ASN A 178 7.63 0.12 5.52
CA ASN A 178 7.81 1.52 5.12
C ASN A 178 6.79 1.95 4.06
N PHE A 179 5.92 1.01 3.66
CA PHE A 179 4.89 1.20 2.65
C PHE A 179 3.51 1.01 3.26
N LEU A 180 2.57 1.86 2.88
CA LEU A 180 1.16 1.74 3.25
C LEU A 180 0.33 1.37 2.02
N LEU A 181 -0.71 0.56 2.20
CA LEU A 181 -1.71 0.31 1.18
C LEU A 181 -2.90 1.26 1.41
N LEU A 182 -3.03 2.29 0.57
CA LEU A 182 -4.11 3.27 0.72
C LEU A 182 -5.45 2.71 0.21
N PRO A 183 -6.61 3.18 0.73
CA PRO A 183 -7.95 2.72 0.33
C PRO A 183 -8.22 2.82 -1.19
N ASP A 184 -7.57 3.78 -1.85
CA ASP A 184 -7.67 3.99 -3.29
C ASP A 184 -6.66 3.15 -4.11
N GLY A 185 -5.93 2.24 -3.47
CA GLY A 185 -4.95 1.36 -4.09
C GLY A 185 -3.64 2.03 -4.50
N ARG A 186 -3.41 3.28 -4.09
CA ARG A 186 -2.08 3.90 -4.16
C ARG A 186 -1.19 3.37 -3.03
N ILE A 187 0.11 3.57 -3.19
CA ILE A 187 1.11 3.17 -2.19
C ILE A 187 1.55 4.41 -1.42
N GLY A 188 1.40 4.39 -0.10
CA GLY A 188 2.00 5.38 0.79
C GLY A 188 3.47 5.06 1.03
N LEU A 189 4.38 6.02 0.90
CA LEU A 189 5.81 5.87 1.20
C LEU A 189 6.12 6.75 2.42
N ILE A 190 6.44 6.16 3.58
CA ILE A 190 6.38 6.90 4.87
C ILE A 190 7.70 7.01 5.63
N ASP A 191 8.68 6.14 5.40
CA ASP A 191 9.93 6.12 6.15
C ASP A 191 11.08 6.48 5.22
N TYR A 192 11.89 7.47 5.61
CA TYR A 192 13.11 7.85 4.90
C TYR A 192 14.28 8.07 5.87
N GLY A 193 14.26 7.43 7.05
CA GLY A 193 15.28 7.57 8.08
C GLY A 193 16.63 6.96 7.66
N ALA A 194 16.60 5.86 6.91
CA ALA A 194 17.79 5.20 6.35
C ALA A 194 18.05 5.60 4.88
N THR A 195 18.05 6.89 4.59
CA THR A 195 18.33 7.41 3.24
C THR A 195 19.82 7.61 3.00
N LYS A 196 20.29 7.27 1.80
CA LYS A 196 21.62 7.59 1.30
C LYS A 196 21.52 8.50 0.08
N ARG A 197 22.45 9.44 -0.01
CA ARG A 197 22.60 10.33 -1.16
C ARG A 197 23.86 9.95 -1.91
N LEU A 198 23.72 9.78 -3.22
CA LEU A 198 24.82 9.58 -4.13
C LEU A 198 25.20 10.97 -4.66
N THR A 199 26.31 11.50 -4.20
CA THR A 199 26.97 12.63 -4.87
C THR A 199 27.58 12.12 -6.18
N ARG A 200 27.37 12.86 -7.26
CA ARG A 200 28.11 12.67 -8.52
C ARG A 200 29.58 12.97 -8.33
#